data_AF-A0A383DEA2-F1
#
_entry.id   AF-A0A383DEA2-F1
#
_cell.length_a   1.000
_cell.length_b   1.000
_cell.length_c   1.000
_cell.angle_alpha   90.00
_cell.angle_beta   90.00
_cell.angle_gamma   90.00
#
_symmetry.space_group_name_H-M   'P 1'
#
loop_
_entity.id
_entity.type
_entity.pdbx_description
1 polymer ?
#
loop_
_entity_poly.entity_id
_entity_poly.type
_entity_poly.pdbx_seq_one_letter_code
_entity_poly.pdbx_strand_id
1 'polypeptide(L)'
;MKLTAKRFGNIVKNLPGISSISKVWNYHCDWEAFVNWHNDRLDFLDIRNERVGGRPAARLKKSSILIIPGYVEDNNMIDDARLDVSRSWFIENKILYEYTNDISEKEFIMRFNKSLYDYVCKEIDAVKYSKNQIPSGKLQGYFHEISEWFHLEIINIQDVEPFFELQYRKNVGGRPLGKSKMKTMKEDKIMELYEVYIR
;
A
#
# COMPACT_ATOMS: atom_id res chain seq x y z
N MET A 1 -5.94 -15.39 -5.97
CA MET A 1 -5.07 -14.79 -7.01
C MET A 1 -3.84 -14.19 -6.31
N LYS A 2 -2.61 -14.70 -6.49
CA LYS A 2 -1.47 -14.29 -5.63
C LYS A 2 -1.03 -12.83 -5.86
N LEU A 3 -0.96 -12.03 -4.78
CA LEU A 3 -0.39 -10.68 -4.81
C LEU A 3 1.14 -10.77 -4.97
N THR A 4 1.76 -9.82 -5.69
CA THR A 4 3.22 -9.81 -5.88
C THR A 4 3.90 -8.83 -4.92
N ALA A 5 5.15 -9.11 -4.53
CA ALA A 5 5.94 -8.22 -3.68
C ALA A 5 6.02 -6.77 -4.22
N LYS A 6 6.09 -6.59 -5.55
CA LYS A 6 6.08 -5.27 -6.17
C LYS A 6 4.75 -4.55 -5.97
N ARG A 7 3.63 -5.26 -6.14
CA ARG A 7 2.28 -4.69 -5.92
C ARG A 7 2.05 -4.37 -4.45
N PHE A 8 2.48 -5.25 -3.54
CA PHE A 8 2.43 -4.98 -2.11
C PHE A 8 3.29 -3.78 -1.71
N GLY A 9 4.51 -3.65 -2.24
CA GLY A 9 5.33 -2.46 -2.00
C GLY A 9 4.66 -1.15 -2.42
N ASN A 10 3.84 -1.16 -3.47
CA ASN A 10 3.05 0.02 -3.86
C ASN A 10 1.89 0.29 -2.89
N ILE A 11 1.21 -0.76 -2.41
CA ILE A 11 0.19 -0.67 -1.36
C ILE A 11 0.80 -0.04 -0.09
N VAL A 12 1.94 -0.57 0.35
CA VAL A 12 2.64 -0.13 1.57
C VAL A 12 3.10 1.33 1.48
N LYS A 13 3.56 1.80 0.31
CA LYS A 13 3.92 3.21 0.10
C LYS A 13 2.75 4.17 0.25
N ASN A 14 1.54 3.68 0.02
CA ASN A 14 0.33 4.45 0.21
C ASN A 14 -0.18 4.36 1.65
N LEU A 15 0.37 3.51 2.51
CA LEU A 15 -0.01 3.52 3.92
C LEU A 15 0.63 4.73 4.62
N PRO A 16 -0.12 5.46 5.47
CA PRO A 16 0.44 6.51 6.29
C PRO A 16 1.45 5.88 7.27
N GLY A 17 2.74 6.19 7.12
CA GLY A 17 3.73 5.98 8.18
C GLY A 17 3.93 4.55 8.69
N ILE A 18 3.52 3.50 7.97
CA ILE A 18 3.66 2.04 8.20
C ILE A 18 3.73 1.59 9.67
N SER A 19 2.57 1.24 10.20
CA SER A 19 2.34 0.52 11.45
C SER A 19 1.46 -0.72 11.18
N SER A 20 1.11 -1.50 12.21
CA SER A 20 0.09 -2.53 12.07
C SER A 20 -1.29 -1.92 11.78
N ILE A 21 -2.17 -2.70 11.18
CA ILE A 21 -3.57 -2.35 10.97
C ILE A 21 -4.42 -2.99 12.08
N SER A 22 -5.37 -2.25 12.63
CA SER A 22 -6.29 -2.76 13.64
C SER A 22 -7.67 -3.07 13.09
N LYS A 23 -8.06 -2.42 11.98
CA LYS A 23 -9.43 -2.54 11.45
C LYS A 23 -9.49 -2.27 9.95
N VAL A 24 -10.46 -2.89 9.28
CA VAL A 24 -10.73 -2.72 7.85
C VAL A 24 -12.21 -2.44 7.61
N TRP A 25 -12.55 -1.26 7.12
CA TRP A 25 -13.93 -0.79 7.12
C TRP A 25 -14.87 -1.53 6.15
N ASN A 26 -14.34 -2.19 5.13
CA ASN A 26 -15.18 -2.93 4.17
C ASN A 26 -15.97 -4.09 4.83
N TYR A 27 -15.57 -4.53 6.02
CA TYR A 27 -16.24 -5.57 6.80
C TYR A 27 -17.24 -5.03 7.83
N HIS A 28 -17.25 -3.73 8.10
CA HIS A 28 -18.05 -3.15 9.19
C HIS A 28 -19.31 -2.40 8.77
N CYS A 29 -19.57 -2.22 7.46
CA CYS A 29 -20.76 -1.52 6.99
C CYS A 29 -21.16 -1.89 5.57
N ASP A 30 -22.27 -1.31 5.11
CA ASP A 30 -22.63 -1.23 3.69
C ASP A 30 -21.59 -0.35 2.96
N TRP A 31 -20.51 -1.00 2.52
CA TRP A 31 -19.39 -0.36 1.84
C TRP A 31 -19.82 0.33 0.54
N GLU A 32 -20.78 -0.26 -0.17
CA GLU A 32 -21.32 0.33 -1.38
C GLU A 32 -22.06 1.62 -1.08
N ALA A 33 -22.93 1.63 -0.06
CA ALA A 33 -23.59 2.85 0.38
C ALA A 33 -22.58 3.92 0.84
N PHE A 34 -21.51 3.53 1.54
CA PHE A 34 -20.46 4.47 1.94
C PHE A 34 -19.75 5.09 0.73
N VAL A 35 -19.31 4.28 -0.23
CA VAL A 35 -18.64 4.76 -1.45
C VAL A 35 -19.55 5.69 -2.25
N ASN A 36 -20.82 5.31 -2.41
CA ASN A 36 -21.80 6.12 -3.14
C ASN A 36 -22.05 7.45 -2.41
N TRP A 37 -22.40 7.41 -1.12
CA TRP A 37 -22.62 8.61 -0.31
C TRP A 37 -21.41 9.56 -0.33
N HIS A 38 -20.21 8.99 -0.26
CA HIS A 38 -18.98 9.77 -0.28
C HIS A 38 -18.75 10.44 -1.65
N ASN A 39 -18.88 9.68 -2.73
CA ASN A 39 -18.73 10.22 -4.08
C ASN A 39 -19.79 11.29 -4.36
N ASP A 40 -21.05 11.10 -3.97
CA ASP A 40 -22.11 12.11 -4.12
C ASP A 40 -21.74 13.42 -3.40
N ARG A 41 -21.11 13.33 -2.22
CA ARG A 41 -20.63 14.51 -1.48
C ARG A 41 -19.48 15.22 -2.19
N LEU A 42 -18.62 14.48 -2.87
CA LEU A 42 -17.55 15.05 -3.71
C LEU A 42 -18.12 15.78 -4.93
N ASP A 43 -19.25 15.35 -5.49
CA ASP A 43 -19.92 16.10 -6.57
C ASP A 43 -20.30 17.53 -6.14
N PHE A 44 -20.80 17.69 -4.91
CA PHE A 44 -21.10 19.03 -4.36
C PHE A 44 -19.85 19.90 -4.21
N LEU A 45 -18.71 19.30 -3.85
CA LEU A 45 -17.44 20.02 -3.74
C LEU A 45 -16.87 20.37 -5.11
N ASP A 46 -16.97 19.48 -6.08
CA ASP A 46 -16.49 19.70 -7.44
C ASP A 46 -17.27 20.82 -8.14
N ILE A 47 -18.60 20.88 -7.96
CA ILE A 47 -19.43 22.01 -8.42
C ILE A 47 -18.94 23.34 -7.85
N ARG A 48 -18.44 23.34 -6.60
CA ARG A 48 -17.87 24.54 -5.97
C ARG A 48 -16.47 24.85 -6.49
N ASN A 49 -15.66 23.82 -6.75
CA ASN A 49 -14.30 23.96 -7.29
C ASN A 49 -14.29 24.44 -8.74
N GLU A 50 -15.22 23.97 -9.59
CA GLU A 50 -15.37 24.42 -10.98
C GLU A 50 -15.59 25.94 -11.05
N ARG A 51 -16.34 26.52 -10.09
CA ARG A 51 -16.58 27.96 -10.01
C ARG A 51 -15.32 28.79 -9.68
N VAL A 52 -14.28 28.15 -9.14
CA VAL A 52 -13.01 28.78 -8.76
C VAL A 52 -11.81 28.21 -9.53
N GLY A 53 -12.04 27.41 -10.58
CA GLY A 53 -10.98 26.79 -11.40
C GLY A 53 -10.17 25.71 -10.69
N GLY A 54 -10.70 25.11 -9.62
CA GLY A 54 -10.08 24.00 -8.89
C GLY A 54 -10.13 22.68 -9.66
N ARG A 55 -9.22 21.75 -9.33
CA ARG A 55 -9.25 20.39 -9.88
C ARG A 55 -10.34 19.55 -9.18
N PRO A 56 -11.01 18.63 -9.89
CA PRO A 56 -11.93 17.68 -9.28
C PRO A 56 -11.25 16.82 -8.21
N ALA A 57 -11.99 16.46 -7.17
CA ALA A 57 -11.56 15.54 -6.14
C ALA A 57 -11.44 14.10 -6.67
N ALA A 58 -10.46 13.35 -6.17
CA ALA A 58 -10.31 11.94 -6.50
C ALA A 58 -11.48 11.12 -5.91
N ARG A 59 -12.15 10.33 -6.75
CA ARG A 59 -13.30 9.50 -6.34
C ARG A 59 -12.88 8.15 -5.80
N LEU A 60 -13.64 7.63 -4.83
CA LEU A 60 -13.47 6.28 -4.32
C LEU A 60 -14.08 5.27 -5.30
N LYS A 61 -13.42 4.13 -5.47
CA LYS A 61 -13.96 3.00 -6.24
C LYS A 61 -14.55 1.98 -5.27
N LYS A 62 -15.46 1.13 -5.76
CA LYS A 62 -15.98 -0.01 -4.98
C LYS A 62 -14.84 -0.92 -4.47
N SER A 63 -13.75 -1.03 -5.22
CA SER A 63 -12.56 -1.79 -4.84
C SER A 63 -11.59 -1.05 -3.90
N SER A 64 -11.94 0.16 -3.44
CA SER A 64 -11.18 0.82 -2.40
C SER A 64 -11.40 0.11 -1.07
N ILE A 65 -10.40 0.16 -0.19
CA ILE A 65 -10.45 -0.43 1.13
C ILE A 65 -9.95 0.62 2.11
N LEU A 66 -10.78 0.99 3.08
CA LEU A 66 -10.33 1.84 4.19
C LEU A 66 -9.63 0.97 5.25
N ILE A 67 -8.41 1.36 5.56
CA ILE A 67 -7.56 0.71 6.56
C ILE A 67 -7.37 1.68 7.73
N ILE A 68 -7.56 1.17 8.95
CA ILE A 68 -7.33 1.92 10.18
C ILE A 68 -6.04 1.40 10.82
N PRO A 69 -4.99 2.24 10.93
CA PRO A 69 -3.76 1.88 11.61
C PRO A 69 -3.98 1.69 13.13
N GLY A 70 -3.18 0.82 13.74
CA GLY A 70 -3.28 0.47 15.16
C GLY A 70 -3.09 1.64 16.13
N TYR A 71 -2.38 2.71 15.75
CA TYR A 71 -2.19 3.90 16.59
C TYR A 71 -3.37 4.89 16.54
N VAL A 72 -4.39 4.62 15.71
CA VAL A 72 -5.59 5.45 15.56
C VAL A 72 -6.73 4.78 16.32
N GLU A 73 -6.63 4.71 17.66
CA GLU A 73 -7.67 4.10 18.53
C GLU A 73 -8.80 5.07 18.92
N ASP A 74 -8.68 6.37 18.58
CA ASP A 74 -9.68 7.36 18.99
C ASP A 74 -10.92 7.34 18.09
N ASN A 75 -12.09 7.05 18.65
CA ASN A 75 -13.37 7.01 17.92
C ASN A 75 -13.68 8.31 17.16
N ASN A 76 -13.22 9.46 17.67
CA ASN A 76 -13.36 10.75 16.99
C ASN A 76 -12.58 10.80 15.66
N MET A 77 -11.49 10.05 15.54
CA MET A 77 -10.69 10.01 14.31
C MET A 77 -11.28 9.12 13.22
N ILE A 78 -12.18 8.18 13.54
CA ILE A 78 -12.93 7.45 12.51
C ILE A 78 -13.89 8.42 11.80
N ASP A 79 -14.55 9.30 12.54
CA ASP A 79 -15.40 10.33 11.94
C ASP A 79 -14.56 11.39 11.20
N ASP A 80 -13.36 11.73 11.66
CA ASP A 80 -12.43 12.56 10.89
C ASP A 80 -11.89 11.87 9.62
N ALA A 81 -11.64 10.54 9.67
CA ALA A 81 -11.28 9.73 8.50
C ALA A 81 -12.36 9.77 7.42
N ARG A 82 -13.62 9.74 7.86
CA ARG A 82 -14.80 9.83 6.98
C ARG A 82 -14.89 11.20 6.33
N LEU A 83 -14.30 12.23 6.94
CA LEU A 83 -14.35 13.62 6.48
C LEU A 83 -13.13 14.02 5.62
N ASP A 84 -11.99 13.32 5.72
CA ASP A 84 -10.75 13.68 5.00
C ASP A 84 -10.21 12.57 4.09
N VAL A 85 -10.77 12.49 2.88
CA VAL A 85 -10.32 11.60 1.78
C VAL A 85 -9.01 12.01 1.11
N SER A 86 -8.43 13.15 1.48
CA SER A 86 -7.07 13.49 1.01
C SER A 86 -6.00 12.61 1.67
N ARG A 87 -6.38 11.86 2.71
CA ARG A 87 -5.47 11.00 3.49
C ARG A 87 -5.40 9.59 2.91
N SER A 88 -4.19 9.06 2.91
CA SER A 88 -3.78 7.77 2.36
C SER A 88 -4.36 6.52 3.07
N TRP A 89 -5.46 6.66 3.79
CA TRP A 89 -6.08 5.59 4.58
C TRP A 89 -6.90 4.66 3.70
N PHE A 90 -7.18 5.08 2.47
CA PHE A 90 -7.80 4.25 1.45
C PHE A 90 -6.74 3.62 0.55
N ILE A 91 -6.83 2.30 0.38
CA ILE A 91 -6.06 1.57 -0.61
C ILE A 91 -6.99 1.15 -1.74
N GLU A 92 -6.81 1.75 -2.91
CA GLU A 92 -7.49 1.30 -4.11
C GLU A 92 -6.78 0.07 -4.68
N ASN A 93 -7.28 -1.13 -4.36
CA ASN A 93 -6.71 -2.35 -4.88
C ASN A 93 -7.75 -3.46 -5.00
N LYS A 94 -8.16 -3.73 -6.25
CA LYS A 94 -9.14 -4.78 -6.56
C LYS A 94 -8.75 -6.17 -6.04
N ILE A 95 -7.46 -6.51 -6.03
CA ILE A 95 -7.02 -7.83 -5.57
C ILE A 95 -7.16 -7.92 -4.05
N LEU A 96 -6.72 -6.89 -3.30
CA LEU A 96 -6.95 -6.87 -1.86
C LEU A 96 -8.44 -6.89 -1.54
N TYR A 97 -9.27 -6.20 -2.33
CA TYR A 97 -10.71 -6.15 -2.13
C TYR A 97 -11.38 -7.51 -2.38
N GLU A 98 -10.92 -8.27 -3.37
CA GLU A 98 -11.36 -9.64 -3.58
C GLU A 98 -10.97 -10.52 -2.38
N TYR A 99 -9.74 -10.39 -1.88
CA TYR A 99 -9.32 -11.08 -0.65
C TYR A 99 -10.16 -10.69 0.55
N THR A 100 -10.53 -9.42 0.72
CA THR A 100 -11.41 -9.00 1.81
C THR A 100 -12.86 -9.52 1.66
N ASN A 101 -13.20 -10.22 0.59
CA ASN A 101 -14.49 -10.90 0.47
C ASN A 101 -14.38 -12.41 0.72
N ASP A 102 -13.17 -12.98 0.58
CA ASP A 102 -12.93 -14.42 0.63
C ASP A 102 -12.62 -14.96 2.04
N ILE A 103 -12.17 -14.10 2.96
CA ILE A 103 -11.78 -14.48 4.32
C ILE A 103 -12.45 -13.59 5.37
N SER A 104 -12.37 -13.99 6.64
CA SER A 104 -12.86 -13.14 7.74
C SER A 104 -12.01 -11.90 7.93
N GLU A 105 -12.59 -10.85 8.50
CA GLU A 105 -11.89 -9.62 8.82
C GLU A 105 -10.64 -9.87 9.70
N LYS A 106 -10.79 -10.66 10.76
CA LYS A 106 -9.68 -11.01 11.66
C LYS A 106 -8.56 -11.72 10.91
N GLU A 107 -8.90 -12.70 10.08
CA GLU A 107 -7.93 -13.41 9.24
C GLU A 107 -7.25 -12.44 8.28
N PHE A 108 -8.00 -11.51 7.67
CA PHE A 108 -7.42 -10.48 6.81
C PHE A 108 -6.39 -9.65 7.56
N ILE A 109 -6.77 -9.08 8.70
CA ILE A 109 -5.90 -8.22 9.50
C ILE A 109 -4.61 -8.96 9.88
N MET A 110 -4.72 -10.20 10.34
CA MET A 110 -3.57 -11.05 10.68
C MET A 110 -2.62 -11.25 9.49
N ARG A 111 -3.15 -11.72 8.34
CA ARG A 111 -2.35 -11.98 7.14
C ARG A 111 -1.74 -10.71 6.56
N PHE A 112 -2.41 -9.56 6.70
CA PHE A 112 -1.90 -8.24 6.29
C PHE A 112 -0.75 -7.77 7.17
N ASN A 113 -0.94 -7.82 8.49
CA ASN A 113 0.10 -7.44 9.43
C ASN A 113 1.32 -8.37 9.32
N LYS A 114 1.10 -9.66 9.01
CA LYS A 114 2.19 -10.59 8.74
C LYS A 114 2.98 -10.20 7.49
N SER A 115 2.25 -9.86 6.43
CA SER A 115 2.80 -9.33 5.18
C SER A 115 3.57 -8.01 5.35
N LEU A 116 3.09 -7.11 6.22
CA LEU A 116 3.81 -5.90 6.60
C LEU A 116 5.09 -6.20 7.38
N TYR A 117 5.00 -7.08 8.38
CA TYR A 117 6.13 -7.51 9.19
C TYR A 117 7.25 -8.10 8.33
N ASP A 118 6.91 -9.04 7.45
CA ASP A 118 7.89 -9.70 6.57
C ASP A 118 8.53 -8.69 5.60
N TYR A 119 7.75 -7.71 5.11
CA TYR A 119 8.26 -6.61 4.30
C TYR A 119 9.26 -5.75 5.06
N VAL A 120 8.93 -5.31 6.29
CA VAL A 120 9.83 -4.47 7.11
C VAL A 120 11.11 -5.22 7.49
N CYS A 121 11.02 -6.50 7.86
CA CYS A 121 12.19 -7.36 8.12
C CYS A 121 13.14 -7.36 6.92
N LYS A 122 12.60 -7.54 5.72
CA LYS A 122 13.39 -7.57 4.49
C LYS A 122 14.08 -6.24 4.20
N GLU A 123 13.39 -5.11 4.40
CA GLU A 123 13.99 -3.79 4.21
C GLU A 123 15.11 -3.54 5.23
N ILE A 124 14.93 -3.95 6.49
CA ILE A 124 15.95 -3.92 7.53
C ILE A 124 17.19 -4.73 7.12
N ASP A 125 16.99 -5.97 6.67
CA ASP A 125 18.09 -6.85 6.25
C ASP A 125 18.83 -6.29 5.04
N ALA A 126 18.10 -5.75 4.05
CA ALA A 126 18.72 -5.13 2.87
C ALA A 126 19.63 -3.94 3.24
N VAL A 127 19.28 -3.14 4.24
CA VAL A 127 20.13 -2.04 4.74
C VAL A 127 21.40 -2.58 5.41
N LYS A 128 21.27 -3.62 6.24
CA LYS A 128 22.42 -4.27 6.89
C LYS A 128 23.40 -4.82 5.86
N TYR A 129 22.91 -5.57 4.87
CA TYR A 129 23.74 -6.22 3.85
C TYR A 129 24.39 -5.25 2.86
N SER A 130 23.70 -4.17 2.47
CA SER A 130 24.20 -3.29 1.40
C SER A 130 25.26 -2.29 1.85
N LYS A 131 25.34 -1.96 3.15
CA LYS A 131 26.19 -0.85 3.63
C LYS A 131 26.90 -1.07 4.98
N ASN A 132 26.76 -2.23 5.65
CA ASN A 132 27.09 -2.37 7.08
C ASN A 132 26.49 -1.24 7.94
N GLN A 133 25.34 -0.69 7.51
CA GLN A 133 24.69 0.43 8.18
C GLN A 133 23.59 -0.10 9.10
N ILE A 134 23.41 0.61 10.21
CA ILE A 134 22.31 0.37 11.15
C ILE A 134 21.02 0.83 10.48
N PRO A 135 19.94 0.03 10.50
CA PRO A 135 18.62 0.45 10.01
C PRO A 135 18.20 1.76 10.67
N SER A 136 17.50 2.63 9.94
CA SER A 136 17.03 3.89 10.52
C SER A 136 16.11 3.62 11.72
N GLY A 137 16.14 4.50 12.73
CA GLY A 137 15.26 4.39 13.89
C GLY A 137 13.77 4.32 13.52
N LYS A 138 13.40 4.91 12.37
CA LYS A 138 12.05 4.83 11.81
C LYS A 138 11.64 3.41 11.41
N LEU A 139 12.50 2.67 10.69
CA LEU A 139 12.23 1.28 10.31
C LEU A 139 12.17 0.36 11.53
N GLN A 140 13.01 0.62 12.54
CA GLN A 140 12.96 -0.12 13.80
C GLN A 140 11.66 0.17 14.58
N GLY A 141 11.19 1.42 14.58
CA GLY A 141 9.89 1.79 15.16
C GLY A 141 8.75 0.99 14.52
N TYR A 142 8.70 0.93 13.19
CA TYR A 142 7.69 0.16 12.46
C TYR A 142 7.75 -1.33 12.79
N PHE A 143 8.96 -1.89 12.85
CA PHE A 143 9.15 -3.27 13.25
C PHE A 143 8.60 -3.53 14.65
N HIS A 144 8.89 -2.63 15.60
CA HIS A 144 8.42 -2.75 16.98
C HIS A 144 6.90 -2.69 17.06
N GLU A 145 6.27 -1.67 16.47
CA GLU A 145 4.82 -1.48 16.47
C GLU A 145 4.08 -2.69 15.89
N ILE A 146 4.54 -3.21 14.75
CA ILE A 146 3.90 -4.38 14.13
C ILE A 146 4.07 -5.62 15.02
N SER A 147 5.25 -5.81 15.62
CA SER A 147 5.53 -6.95 16.50
C SER A 147 4.72 -6.91 17.79
N GLU A 148 4.59 -5.72 18.38
CA GLU A 148 3.81 -5.48 19.59
C GLU A 148 2.33 -5.78 19.35
N TRP A 149 1.79 -5.40 18.20
CA TRP A 149 0.41 -5.75 17.84
C TRP A 149 0.15 -7.26 17.87
N PHE A 150 1.05 -8.08 17.28
CA PHE A 150 0.92 -9.54 17.35
C PHE A 150 0.99 -10.06 18.79
N HIS A 151 1.83 -9.45 19.63
CA HIS A 151 1.94 -9.81 21.03
C HIS A 151 0.66 -9.51 21.81
N LEU A 152 0.10 -8.30 21.63
CA LEU A 152 -1.14 -7.86 22.28
C LEU A 152 -2.35 -8.69 21.86
N GLU A 153 -2.42 -9.08 20.58
CA GLU A 153 -3.47 -9.97 20.07
C GLU A 153 -3.28 -11.45 20.49
N ILE A 154 -2.17 -11.78 21.16
CA ILE A 154 -1.82 -13.14 21.57
C ILE A 154 -1.75 -14.08 20.35
N ILE A 155 -1.12 -13.60 19.28
CA ILE A 155 -0.97 -14.32 18.02
C ILE A 155 0.51 -14.59 17.78
N ASN A 156 0.86 -15.87 17.61
CA ASN A 156 2.20 -16.23 17.18
C ASN A 156 2.38 -15.92 15.70
N ILE A 157 3.21 -14.92 15.39
CA ILE A 157 3.47 -14.46 14.03
C ILE A 157 4.02 -15.54 13.09
N GLN A 158 4.67 -16.58 13.64
CA GLN A 158 5.22 -17.68 12.83
C GLN A 158 4.13 -18.62 12.30
N ASP A 159 2.97 -18.65 12.96
CA ASP A 159 1.84 -19.50 12.57
C ASP A 159 0.90 -18.82 11.56
N VAL A 160 1.14 -17.52 11.28
CA VAL A 160 0.32 -16.73 10.37
C VAL A 160 0.88 -16.80 8.95
N GLU A 161 0.03 -17.19 8.00
CA GLU A 161 0.36 -17.16 6.58
C GLU A 161 0.30 -15.71 6.05
N PRO A 162 1.33 -15.21 5.32
CA PRO A 162 1.25 -13.89 4.72
C PRO A 162 0.26 -13.87 3.54
N PHE A 163 -0.38 -12.71 3.30
CA PHE A 163 -1.17 -12.48 2.07
C PHE A 163 -0.42 -12.68 0.76
N PHE A 164 0.89 -12.49 0.78
CA PHE A 164 1.69 -12.63 -0.41
C PHE A 164 2.99 -13.33 -0.07
N GLU A 165 3.40 -14.21 -0.96
CA GLU A 165 4.75 -14.71 -0.93
C GLU A 165 5.66 -13.56 -1.36
N LEU A 166 6.49 -13.10 -0.42
CA LEU A 166 7.73 -12.45 -0.80
C LEU A 166 8.48 -13.48 -1.64
N GLN A 167 8.45 -13.29 -2.96
CA GLN A 167 9.45 -13.94 -3.79
C GLN A 167 10.78 -13.43 -3.27
N TYR A 168 11.45 -14.27 -2.47
CA TYR A 168 12.89 -14.22 -2.34
C TYR A 168 13.37 -14.05 -3.78
N ARG A 169 14.24 -13.06 -4.03
CA ARG A 169 15.06 -13.18 -5.22
C ARG A 169 15.84 -14.46 -5.01
N LYS A 170 15.29 -15.60 -5.41
CA LYS A 170 16.10 -16.72 -5.81
C LYS A 170 17.04 -16.07 -6.81
N ASN A 171 18.35 -16.17 -6.56
CA ASN A 171 19.33 -16.04 -7.62
C ASN A 171 19.07 -17.19 -8.61
N VAL A 172 17.91 -17.20 -9.27
CA VAL A 172 17.60 -18.13 -10.36
C VAL A 172 18.05 -17.44 -11.62
N GLY A 173 19.24 -17.85 -12.04
CA GLY A 173 19.78 -17.52 -13.35
C GLY A 173 20.70 -16.32 -13.30
N GLY A 174 22.00 -16.62 -13.15
CA GLY A 174 23.00 -15.80 -13.81
C GLY A 174 22.62 -15.68 -15.28
N ARG A 175 22.13 -14.50 -15.67
CA ARG A 175 22.04 -14.14 -17.08
C ARG A 175 23.49 -13.91 -17.49
N PRO A 176 24.04 -14.59 -18.51
CA PRO A 176 25.26 -14.10 -19.11
C PRO A 176 25.01 -12.64 -19.49
N LEU A 177 26.01 -11.76 -19.37
CA LEU A 177 25.94 -10.41 -19.93
C LEU A 177 25.80 -10.53 -21.46
N GLY A 178 24.58 -10.80 -21.93
CA GLY A 178 24.22 -10.64 -23.31
C GLY A 178 24.20 -9.15 -23.59
N LYS A 179 25.06 -8.70 -24.50
CA LYS A 179 25.06 -7.33 -25.00
C LYS A 179 23.65 -6.99 -25.49
N SER A 180 22.89 -6.27 -24.66
CA SER A 180 21.53 -5.86 -24.97
C SER A 180 21.58 -4.79 -26.06
N LYS A 181 21.21 -5.16 -27.30
CA LYS A 181 20.97 -4.21 -28.40
C LYS A 181 19.81 -3.24 -28.14
N MET A 182 19.07 -3.40 -27.04
CA MET A 182 17.89 -2.60 -26.70
C MET A 182 18.22 -1.22 -26.13
N LYS A 183 19.44 -0.98 -25.62
CA LYS A 183 19.81 0.33 -25.07
C LYS A 183 20.03 1.35 -26.19
N THR A 184 20.67 0.92 -27.28
CA THR A 184 20.94 1.74 -28.48
C THR A 184 19.64 2.27 -29.09
N MET A 185 18.62 1.42 -29.28
CA MET A 185 17.32 1.87 -29.82
C MET A 185 16.61 2.95 -28.98
N LYS A 186 16.80 2.97 -27.66
CA LYS A 186 16.19 4.02 -26.81
C LYS A 186 16.97 5.33 -26.86
N GLU A 187 18.30 5.25 -26.87
CA GLU A 187 19.17 6.42 -27.01
C GLU A 187 19.00 7.05 -28.40
N ASP A 188 18.94 6.24 -29.47
CA ASP A 188 18.69 6.72 -30.84
C ASP A 188 17.33 7.43 -30.97
N LYS A 189 16.29 6.88 -30.34
CA LYS A 189 14.94 7.48 -30.37
C LYS A 189 14.84 8.76 -29.54
N ILE A 190 15.65 8.91 -28.49
CA ILE A 190 15.77 10.15 -27.72
C ILE A 190 16.54 11.20 -28.53
N MET A 191 17.63 10.82 -29.21
CA MET A 191 18.40 11.71 -30.08
C MET A 191 17.58 12.17 -31.29
N GLU A 192 16.82 11.29 -31.93
CA GLU A 192 15.92 11.62 -33.04
C GLU A 192 14.84 12.64 -32.61
N LEU A 193 14.26 12.46 -31.42
CA LEU A 193 13.31 13.43 -30.85
C LEU A 193 13.97 14.77 -30.48
N TYR A 194 15.24 14.75 -30.06
CA TYR A 194 15.99 15.96 -29.71
C TYR A 194 16.38 16.77 -30.95
N GLU A 195 16.78 16.11 -32.04
CA GLU A 195 17.09 16.78 -33.31
C GLU A 195 15.86 17.43 -33.96
N VAL A 196 14.67 16.81 -33.83
CA VAL A 196 13.40 17.40 -34.27
C VAL A 196 13.01 18.63 -33.44
N TYR A 197 13.41 18.69 -32.16
CA TYR A 197 13.10 19.82 -31.28
C TYR A 197 14.01 21.04 -31.50
N ILE A 198 15.23 20.84 -32.02
CA ILE A 198 16.22 21.91 -32.22
C ILE A 198 16.14 22.55 -33.62
N ARG A 199 15.48 21.92 -34.58
CA ARG A 199 15.14 22.53 -35.89
C ARG A 199 13.88 23.37 -35.79
#